data_AF-A0A1A9HSI3-F1
#
_entry.id   AF-A0A1A9HSI3-F1
#
_cell.length_a   1.000
_cell.length_b   1.000
_cell.length_c   1.000
_cell.angle_alpha   90.00
_cell.angle_beta   90.00
_cell.angle_gamma   90.00
#
_symmetry.space_group_name_H-M   'P 1'
#
loop_
_entity.id
_entity.type
_entity.pdbx_description
1 polymer ?
#
loop_
_entity_poly.entity_id
_entity_poly.type
_entity_poly.pdbx_seq_one_letter_code
_entity_poly.pdbx_strand_id
1 'polypeptide(L)'
;MAGRRAFDLNKSHLRAIAAQEARSFVADWKAEKIYPFPDDEPTTQLEFIERQVFDIVALNVARYLPGFEGAAPRSKALHLRMLRQAIEKGPEDLQLILTEVLNLPVRQQEELAELLREGSLSSIINGAKVVSERLKFLNGLEAILFDKGPKQRLKERAQLHRILAENPWIFGEEFHLSVDDMSLTEVLRKHKALLGENVVIDAPVKHVVQTRGIVDLMLSRQTRRYRANDLTHLVVELKAPSVKIDRDEISQIECYAASVTADERFRNVDVNWVFWVISDDIGPVGKFKIGRNTSTGLVHQNDNVSIHIKTWGQVLDDNRARMQFFQERLAYQANKGAALKHLHERYSSYLEGVIDPVDMPSQADASTAALQTEAAVSPE
;
A
#
# COMPACT_ATOMS: atom_id res chain seq x y z
N MET A 1 -34.32 -7.85 -21.44
CA MET A 1 -33.31 -7.81 -22.54
C MET A 1 -33.36 -6.53 -23.39
N ALA A 2 -34.51 -5.88 -23.59
CA ALA A 2 -34.61 -4.67 -24.43
C ALA A 2 -33.90 -3.42 -23.84
N GLY A 3 -33.89 -3.24 -22.51
CA GLY A 3 -33.26 -2.10 -21.84
C GLY A 3 -31.72 -2.09 -21.85
N ARG A 4 -31.06 -3.26 -21.77
CA ARG A 4 -29.60 -3.38 -21.92
C ARG A 4 -29.16 -3.07 -23.36
N ARG A 5 -29.88 -3.60 -24.36
CA ARG A 5 -29.63 -3.26 -25.78
C ARG A 5 -29.85 -1.78 -26.06
N ALA A 6 -30.89 -1.15 -25.51
CA ALA A 6 -31.13 0.28 -25.68
C ALA A 6 -30.04 1.15 -25.04
N PHE A 7 -29.51 0.75 -23.88
CA PHE A 7 -28.42 1.45 -23.19
C PHE A 7 -27.06 1.27 -23.91
N ASP A 8 -26.76 0.07 -24.41
CA ASP A 8 -25.56 -0.21 -25.22
C ASP A 8 -25.61 0.47 -26.59
N LEU A 9 -26.81 0.54 -27.20
CA LEU A 9 -27.06 1.36 -28.39
C LEU A 9 -26.87 2.84 -28.09
N ASN A 10 -27.34 3.35 -26.95
CA ASN A 10 -27.17 4.77 -26.62
C ASN A 10 -25.70 5.14 -26.32
N LYS A 11 -24.92 4.24 -25.69
CA LYS A 11 -23.49 4.43 -25.40
C LYS A 11 -22.61 4.33 -26.64
N SER A 12 -22.91 3.40 -27.54
CA SER A 12 -22.26 3.33 -28.87
C SER A 12 -22.68 4.50 -29.76
N HIS A 13 -23.93 4.95 -29.67
CA HIS A 13 -24.41 6.14 -30.37
C HIS A 13 -23.79 7.43 -29.82
N LEU A 14 -23.59 7.58 -28.50
CA LEU A 14 -22.90 8.74 -27.91
C LEU A 14 -21.39 8.74 -28.19
N ARG A 15 -20.72 7.58 -28.19
CA ARG A 15 -19.33 7.45 -28.67
C ARG A 15 -19.23 7.72 -30.17
N ALA A 16 -20.21 7.27 -30.95
CA ALA A 16 -20.30 7.56 -32.37
C ALA A 16 -20.57 9.05 -32.61
N ILE A 17 -21.43 9.70 -31.84
CA ILE A 17 -21.70 11.15 -31.89
C ILE A 17 -20.46 11.93 -31.48
N ALA A 18 -19.81 11.61 -30.37
CA ALA A 18 -18.57 12.28 -29.94
C ALA A 18 -17.42 12.05 -30.93
N ALA A 19 -17.29 10.85 -31.51
CA ALA A 19 -16.34 10.57 -32.57
C ALA A 19 -16.70 11.24 -33.90
N GLN A 20 -17.99 11.45 -34.17
CA GLN A 20 -18.50 12.10 -35.39
C GLN A 20 -18.42 13.63 -35.28
N GLU A 21 -18.62 14.20 -34.10
CA GLU A 21 -18.32 15.58 -33.75
C GLU A 21 -16.81 15.83 -33.72
N ALA A 22 -16.01 14.93 -33.14
CA ALA A 22 -14.56 15.00 -33.24
C ALA A 22 -14.11 14.98 -34.70
N ARG A 23 -14.71 14.13 -35.55
CA ARG A 23 -14.45 14.09 -37.00
C ARG A 23 -14.85 15.39 -37.69
N SER A 24 -15.94 16.06 -37.29
CA SER A 24 -16.32 17.36 -37.88
C SER A 24 -15.34 18.47 -37.48
N PHE A 25 -14.99 18.57 -36.19
CA PHE A 25 -14.01 19.54 -35.71
C PHE A 25 -12.61 19.31 -36.30
N VAL A 26 -12.19 18.06 -36.40
CA VAL A 26 -10.92 17.70 -37.06
C VAL A 26 -10.98 18.05 -38.54
N ALA A 27 -12.12 17.85 -39.23
CA ALA A 27 -12.28 18.28 -40.61
C ALA A 27 -12.21 19.81 -40.74
N ASP A 28 -12.81 20.55 -39.83
CA ASP A 28 -12.73 22.01 -39.79
C ASP A 28 -11.29 22.49 -39.53
N TRP A 29 -10.58 21.86 -38.60
CA TRP A 29 -9.16 22.16 -38.33
C TRP A 29 -8.23 21.80 -39.49
N LYS A 30 -8.54 20.74 -40.24
CA LYS A 30 -7.83 20.39 -41.49
C LYS A 30 -8.14 21.41 -42.59
N ALA A 31 -9.39 21.82 -42.74
CA ALA A 31 -9.81 22.85 -43.70
C ALA A 31 -9.16 24.22 -43.39
N GLU A 32 -9.08 24.59 -42.12
CA GLU A 32 -8.39 25.79 -41.63
C GLU A 32 -6.85 25.65 -41.65
N LYS A 33 -6.30 24.47 -41.97
CA LYS A 33 -4.87 24.14 -41.95
C LYS A 33 -4.19 24.37 -40.59
N ILE A 34 -4.93 24.14 -39.51
CA ILE A 34 -4.46 24.29 -38.12
C ILE A 34 -4.27 22.95 -37.40
N TYR A 35 -4.74 21.84 -37.98
CA TYR A 35 -4.55 20.50 -37.45
C TYR A 35 -3.04 20.13 -37.44
N PRO A 36 -2.51 19.58 -36.33
CA PRO A 36 -1.06 19.48 -36.15
C PRO A 36 -0.41 18.18 -36.65
N PHE A 37 -1.20 17.23 -37.16
CA PHE A 37 -0.68 16.03 -37.86
C PHE A 37 -0.74 16.21 -39.38
N PRO A 38 0.14 15.51 -40.12
CA PRO A 38 0.04 15.47 -41.57
C PRO A 38 -1.26 14.80 -42.03
N ASP A 39 -1.72 15.19 -43.23
CA ASP A 39 -2.99 14.73 -43.81
C ASP A 39 -2.95 13.28 -44.34
N ASP A 40 -1.82 12.60 -44.18
CA ASP A 40 -1.61 11.20 -44.53
C ASP A 40 -2.26 10.24 -43.53
N GLU A 41 -2.40 8.98 -43.93
CA GLU A 41 -2.82 7.93 -43.01
C GLU A 41 -1.69 7.59 -42.02
N PRO A 42 -2.03 7.28 -40.75
CA PRO A 42 -1.03 6.91 -39.76
C PRO A 42 -0.25 5.69 -40.23
N THR A 43 1.07 5.81 -40.22
CA THR A 43 1.99 4.79 -40.72
C THR A 43 2.30 3.71 -39.69
N THR A 44 2.07 4.00 -38.40
CA THR A 44 2.32 3.08 -37.28
C THR A 44 1.14 3.03 -36.30
N GLN A 45 1.05 1.93 -35.55
CA GLN A 45 0.03 1.76 -34.51
C GLN A 45 0.19 2.78 -33.37
N LEU A 46 1.42 3.22 -33.09
CA LEU A 46 1.71 4.28 -32.11
C LEU A 46 1.15 5.63 -32.59
N GLU A 47 1.45 5.99 -33.84
CA GLU A 47 0.95 7.22 -34.46
C GLU A 47 -0.60 7.25 -34.51
N PHE A 48 -1.22 6.09 -34.76
CA PHE A 48 -2.68 5.96 -34.70
C PHE A 48 -3.24 6.27 -33.30
N ILE A 49 -2.60 5.77 -32.25
CA ILE A 49 -3.00 6.03 -30.85
C ILE A 49 -2.77 7.50 -30.50
N GLU A 50 -1.61 8.07 -30.85
CA GLU A 50 -1.30 9.49 -30.60
C GLU A 50 -2.32 10.43 -31.25
N ARG A 51 -2.70 10.16 -32.50
CA ARG A 51 -3.74 10.94 -33.21
C ARG A 51 -5.10 10.81 -32.53
N GLN A 52 -5.50 9.61 -32.09
CA GLN A 52 -6.76 9.42 -31.36
C GLN A 52 -6.80 10.15 -30.02
N VAL A 53 -5.74 10.03 -29.21
CA VAL A 53 -5.64 10.72 -27.92
C VAL A 53 -5.66 12.23 -28.14
N PHE A 54 -4.90 12.71 -29.13
CA PHE A 54 -4.89 14.12 -29.48
C PHE A 54 -6.27 14.64 -29.87
N ASP A 55 -6.99 13.97 -30.77
CA ASP A 55 -8.29 14.44 -31.26
C ASP A 55 -9.30 14.58 -30.11
N ILE A 56 -9.30 13.63 -29.18
CA ILE A 56 -10.18 13.64 -28.01
C ILE A 56 -9.79 14.76 -27.02
N VAL A 57 -8.50 14.92 -26.72
CA VAL A 57 -8.04 15.97 -25.79
C VAL A 57 -8.24 17.36 -26.40
N ALA A 58 -7.92 17.53 -27.69
CA ALA A 58 -8.05 18.78 -28.42
C ALA A 58 -9.51 19.25 -28.47
N LEU A 59 -10.46 18.33 -28.68
CA LEU A 59 -11.88 18.65 -28.65
C LEU A 59 -12.33 19.16 -27.27
N ASN A 60 -11.88 18.53 -26.19
CA ASN A 60 -12.22 18.96 -24.84
C ASN A 60 -11.58 20.32 -24.51
N VAL A 61 -10.30 20.51 -24.88
CA VAL A 61 -9.64 21.81 -24.72
C VAL A 61 -10.37 22.90 -25.51
N ALA A 62 -10.79 22.63 -26.74
CA ALA A 62 -11.53 23.59 -27.56
C ALA A 62 -12.89 23.97 -26.94
N ARG A 63 -13.59 23.04 -26.27
CA ARG A 63 -14.87 23.30 -25.59
C ARG A 63 -14.71 24.12 -24.30
N TYR A 64 -13.67 23.84 -23.52
CA TYR A 64 -13.53 24.40 -22.18
C TYR A 64 -12.58 25.60 -22.11
N LEU A 65 -11.74 25.83 -23.13
CA LEU A 65 -10.86 26.99 -23.18
C LEU A 65 -11.66 28.23 -23.65
N PRO A 66 -11.87 29.25 -22.80
CA PRO A 66 -12.67 30.41 -23.16
C PRO A 66 -12.07 31.14 -24.37
N GLY A 67 -12.91 31.39 -25.39
CA GLY A 67 -12.50 32.14 -26.58
C GLY A 67 -11.64 31.37 -27.59
N PHE A 68 -11.48 30.04 -27.44
CA PHE A 68 -10.73 29.24 -28.41
C PHE A 68 -11.32 29.29 -29.81
N GLU A 69 -12.64 29.11 -29.96
CA GLU A 69 -13.31 29.19 -31.27
C GLU A 69 -13.20 30.57 -31.92
N GLY A 70 -13.22 31.63 -31.12
CA GLY A 70 -13.07 33.02 -31.59
C GLY A 70 -11.62 33.48 -31.79
N ALA A 71 -10.62 32.65 -31.43
CA ALA A 71 -9.22 33.01 -31.54
C ALA A 71 -8.74 33.02 -33.00
N ALA A 72 -7.74 33.86 -33.30
CA ALA A 72 -7.14 33.89 -34.63
C ALA A 72 -6.54 32.51 -35.01
N PRO A 73 -6.58 32.11 -36.30
CA PRO A 73 -6.12 30.78 -36.74
C PRO A 73 -4.69 30.43 -36.30
N ARG A 74 -3.78 31.41 -36.27
CA ARG A 74 -2.40 31.22 -35.76
C ARG A 74 -2.35 30.85 -34.28
N SER A 75 -3.24 31.40 -33.45
CA SER A 75 -3.31 31.09 -32.02
C SER A 75 -3.92 29.71 -31.78
N LYS A 76 -4.98 29.35 -32.51
CA LYS A 76 -5.54 27.98 -32.50
C LYS A 76 -4.50 26.94 -32.89
N ALA A 77 -3.78 27.17 -34.00
CA ALA A 77 -2.70 26.30 -34.46
C ALA A 77 -1.56 26.16 -33.44
N LEU A 78 -1.20 27.26 -32.75
CA LEU A 78 -0.17 27.22 -31.70
C LEU A 78 -0.62 26.35 -30.51
N HIS A 79 -1.85 26.54 -30.02
CA HIS A 79 -2.40 25.75 -28.91
C HIS A 79 -2.51 24.26 -29.27
N LEU A 80 -2.99 23.94 -30.48
CA LEU A 80 -3.08 22.56 -30.97
C LEU A 80 -1.69 21.93 -31.11
N ARG A 81 -0.67 22.66 -31.59
CA ARG A 81 0.71 22.15 -31.63
C ARG A 81 1.32 21.96 -30.26
N MET A 82 1.07 22.86 -29.31
CA MET A 82 1.52 22.71 -27.92
C MET A 82 0.88 21.49 -27.27
N LEU A 83 -0.41 21.25 -27.53
CA LEU A 83 -1.12 20.08 -27.04
C LEU A 83 -0.58 18.79 -27.65
N ARG A 84 -0.36 18.76 -28.96
CA ARG A 84 0.29 17.63 -29.64
C ARG A 84 1.66 17.35 -29.04
N GLN A 85 2.49 18.38 -28.88
CA GLN A 85 3.82 18.26 -28.27
C GLN A 85 3.73 17.75 -26.83
N ALA A 86 2.74 18.19 -26.05
CA ALA A 86 2.53 17.74 -24.68
C ALA A 86 2.06 16.29 -24.59
N ILE A 87 1.43 15.75 -25.64
CA ILE A 87 1.06 14.34 -25.74
C ILE A 87 2.26 13.53 -26.25
N GLU A 88 2.88 13.90 -27.37
CA GLU A 88 4.00 13.17 -27.99
C GLU A 88 5.28 13.18 -27.15
N LYS A 89 5.58 14.32 -26.52
CA LYS A 89 6.75 14.47 -25.64
C LYS A 89 6.38 14.51 -24.17
N GLY A 90 5.09 14.31 -23.86
CA GLY A 90 4.64 14.09 -22.52
C GLY A 90 5.30 12.83 -21.94
N PRO A 91 5.57 12.78 -20.64
CA PRO A 91 5.92 11.52 -19.99
C PRO A 91 4.85 10.46 -20.29
N GLU A 92 5.23 9.19 -20.46
CA GLU A 92 4.28 8.07 -20.67
C GLU A 92 3.16 8.09 -19.60
N ASP A 93 3.51 8.45 -18.37
CA ASP A 93 2.56 8.61 -17.26
C ASP A 93 1.45 9.64 -17.53
N LEU A 94 1.76 10.75 -18.22
CA LEU A 94 0.76 11.76 -18.56
C LEU A 94 -0.22 11.24 -19.62
N GLN A 95 0.27 10.51 -20.61
CA GLN A 95 -0.57 9.88 -21.63
C GLN A 95 -1.53 8.87 -20.98
N LEU A 96 -1.03 8.05 -20.05
CA LEU A 96 -1.84 7.11 -19.28
C LEU A 96 -2.93 7.83 -18.49
N ILE A 97 -2.57 8.87 -17.72
CA ILE A 97 -3.53 9.63 -16.90
C ILE A 97 -4.64 10.25 -17.76
N LEU A 98 -4.27 10.93 -18.85
CA LEU A 98 -5.25 11.55 -19.75
C LEU A 98 -6.16 10.52 -20.40
N THR A 99 -5.61 9.39 -20.84
CA THR A 99 -6.38 8.29 -21.45
C THR A 99 -7.38 7.70 -20.46
N GLU A 100 -6.97 7.43 -19.22
CA GLU A 100 -7.85 6.90 -18.18
C GLU A 100 -8.99 7.88 -17.85
N VAL A 101 -8.67 9.16 -17.65
CA VAL A 101 -9.68 10.19 -17.34
C VAL A 101 -10.68 10.36 -18.48
N LEU A 102 -10.23 10.36 -19.74
CA LEU A 102 -11.09 10.49 -20.91
C LEU A 102 -12.00 9.27 -21.12
N ASN A 103 -11.56 8.09 -20.72
CA ASN A 103 -12.33 6.85 -20.85
C ASN A 103 -13.32 6.62 -19.69
N LEU A 104 -13.27 7.43 -18.63
CA LEU A 104 -14.22 7.33 -17.51
C LEU A 104 -15.67 7.51 -18.00
N PRO A 105 -16.61 6.64 -17.57
CA PRO A 105 -18.04 6.88 -17.72
C PRO A 105 -18.46 8.21 -17.09
N VAL A 106 -19.48 8.89 -17.66
CA VAL A 106 -19.99 10.20 -17.19
C VAL A 106 -20.23 10.23 -15.69
N ARG A 107 -20.85 9.18 -15.13
CA ARG A 107 -21.06 9.06 -13.69
C ARG A 107 -19.76 9.07 -12.87
N GLN A 108 -18.71 8.39 -13.32
CA GLN A 108 -17.43 8.39 -12.63
C GLN A 108 -16.68 9.72 -12.82
N GLN A 109 -16.91 10.43 -13.93
CA GLN A 109 -16.40 11.80 -14.11
C GLN A 109 -17.06 12.76 -13.11
N GLU A 110 -18.37 12.62 -12.86
CA GLU A 110 -19.10 13.39 -11.84
C GLU A 110 -18.55 13.08 -10.44
N GLU A 111 -18.39 11.80 -10.09
CA GLU A 111 -17.80 11.37 -8.81
C GLU A 111 -16.37 11.91 -8.63
N LEU A 112 -15.53 11.86 -9.67
CA LEU A 112 -14.17 12.44 -9.65
C LEU A 112 -14.21 13.97 -9.47
N ALA A 113 -15.12 14.65 -10.16
CA ALA A 113 -15.28 16.09 -10.03
C ALA A 113 -15.75 16.49 -8.62
N GLU A 114 -16.64 15.73 -7.99
CA GLU A 114 -17.05 15.93 -6.60
C GLU A 114 -15.87 15.75 -5.64
N LEU A 115 -15.11 14.66 -5.77
CA LEU A 115 -13.92 14.43 -4.96
C LEU A 115 -12.89 15.57 -5.09
N LEU A 116 -12.70 16.10 -6.30
CA LEU A 116 -11.79 17.22 -6.56
C LEU A 116 -12.29 18.58 -6.04
N ARG A 117 -13.60 18.73 -5.79
CA ARG A 117 -14.16 19.91 -5.10
C ARG A 117 -13.95 19.83 -3.59
N GLU A 118 -13.97 18.63 -3.03
CA GLU A 118 -13.83 18.38 -1.59
C GLU A 118 -12.37 18.25 -1.13
N GLY A 119 -11.46 17.86 -2.02
CA GLY A 119 -10.04 17.69 -1.72
C GLY A 119 -9.13 17.86 -2.94
N SER A 120 -7.81 17.91 -2.70
CA SER A 120 -6.85 18.01 -3.79
C SER A 120 -6.62 16.66 -4.48
N LEU A 121 -6.36 16.67 -5.80
CA LEU A 121 -5.94 15.48 -6.53
C LEU A 121 -4.76 14.78 -5.84
N SER A 122 -3.80 15.55 -5.33
CA SER A 122 -2.65 15.03 -4.58
C SER A 122 -3.06 14.28 -3.32
N SER A 123 -4.06 14.76 -2.56
CA SER A 123 -4.58 14.09 -1.37
C SER A 123 -5.26 12.77 -1.72
N ILE A 124 -6.05 12.75 -2.80
CA ILE A 124 -6.75 11.54 -3.29
C ILE A 124 -5.72 10.49 -3.73
N ILE A 125 -4.73 10.90 -4.53
CA ILE A 125 -3.65 10.02 -4.99
C ILE A 125 -2.86 9.47 -3.80
N ASN A 126 -2.51 10.31 -2.82
CA ASN A 126 -1.78 9.87 -1.64
C ASN A 126 -2.58 8.84 -0.83
N GLY A 127 -3.89 9.05 -0.65
CA GLY A 127 -4.76 8.09 0.02
C GLY A 127 -4.78 6.73 -0.70
N ALA A 128 -5.04 6.72 -2.01
CA ALA A 128 -5.04 5.50 -2.81
C ALA A 128 -3.67 4.80 -2.81
N LYS A 129 -2.58 5.58 -2.88
CA LYS A 129 -1.21 5.08 -2.84
C LYS A 129 -0.88 4.40 -1.51
N VAL A 130 -1.24 5.00 -0.37
CA VAL A 130 -1.01 4.40 0.96
C VAL A 130 -1.67 3.02 1.04
N VAL A 131 -2.94 2.90 0.62
CA VAL A 131 -3.63 1.60 0.64
C VAL A 131 -2.94 0.61 -0.30
N SER A 132 -2.63 1.02 -1.54
CA SER A 132 -1.99 0.13 -2.52
C SER A 132 -0.63 -0.37 -2.05
N GLU A 133 0.21 0.50 -1.48
CA GLU A 133 1.51 0.13 -0.93
C GLU A 133 1.39 -0.86 0.24
N ARG A 134 0.41 -0.65 1.13
CA ARG A 134 0.14 -1.56 2.25
C ARG A 134 -0.34 -2.93 1.78
N LEU A 135 -1.24 -3.00 0.80
CA LEU A 135 -1.65 -4.27 0.19
C LEU A 135 -0.48 -5.02 -0.44
N LYS A 136 0.38 -4.32 -1.20
CA LYS A 136 1.62 -4.89 -1.75
C LYS A 136 2.55 -5.38 -0.65
N PHE A 137 2.69 -4.61 0.43
CA PHE A 137 3.51 -4.96 1.57
C PHE A 137 3.03 -6.26 2.24
N LEU A 138 1.72 -6.39 2.54
CA LEU A 138 1.16 -7.60 3.16
C LEU A 138 1.42 -8.85 2.31
N ASN A 139 1.15 -8.76 1.00
CA ASN A 139 1.35 -9.88 0.08
C ASN A 139 2.82 -10.27 -0.05
N GLY A 140 3.72 -9.27 -0.09
CA GLY A 140 5.14 -9.53 -0.13
C GLY A 140 5.66 -10.11 1.19
N LEU A 141 5.17 -9.59 2.33
CA LEU A 141 5.57 -10.05 3.66
C LEU A 141 5.16 -11.52 3.87
N GLU A 142 3.93 -11.86 3.46
CA GLU A 142 3.48 -13.25 3.44
C GLU A 142 4.41 -14.15 2.61
N ALA A 143 4.74 -13.72 1.40
CA ALA A 143 5.61 -14.49 0.51
C ALA A 143 6.98 -14.76 1.17
N ILE A 144 7.63 -13.74 1.76
CA ILE A 144 8.94 -13.94 2.41
C ILE A 144 8.86 -14.81 3.68
N LEU A 145 7.75 -14.79 4.41
CA LEU A 145 7.55 -15.55 5.64
C LEU A 145 7.22 -17.03 5.38
N PHE A 146 6.47 -17.33 4.31
CA PHE A 146 5.94 -18.68 4.09
C PHE A 146 6.49 -19.41 2.86
N ASP A 147 7.08 -18.74 1.87
CA ASP A 147 7.68 -19.43 0.73
C ASP A 147 8.99 -20.11 1.13
N LYS A 148 9.16 -21.37 0.71
CA LYS A 148 10.24 -22.26 1.17
C LYS A 148 11.65 -21.65 1.01
N GLY A 149 11.94 -20.99 -0.10
CA GLY A 149 13.25 -20.36 -0.36
C GLY A 149 13.48 -19.15 0.53
N PRO A 150 12.70 -18.06 0.36
CA PRO A 150 12.81 -16.85 1.15
C PRO A 150 12.79 -17.11 2.66
N LYS A 151 11.87 -17.96 3.15
CA LYS A 151 11.74 -18.31 4.56
C LYS A 151 13.02 -18.86 5.18
N GLN A 152 13.75 -19.71 4.45
CA GLN A 152 15.00 -20.30 4.94
C GLN A 152 16.14 -19.29 5.04
N ARG A 153 16.12 -18.26 4.18
CA ARG A 153 17.15 -17.21 4.13
C ARG A 153 16.79 -16.01 5.00
N LEU A 154 15.51 -15.83 5.33
CA LEU A 154 15.02 -14.69 6.09
C LEU A 154 15.56 -14.69 7.51
N LYS A 155 16.36 -13.67 7.82
CA LYS A 155 16.91 -13.43 9.15
C LYS A 155 16.05 -12.43 9.90
N GLU A 156 15.70 -12.78 11.13
CA GLU A 156 14.91 -11.98 12.05
C GLU A 156 15.42 -10.53 12.16
N ARG A 157 16.64 -10.35 12.64
CA ARG A 157 17.19 -9.02 12.96
C ARG A 157 17.68 -8.23 11.75
N ALA A 158 18.38 -8.91 10.84
CA ALA A 158 19.00 -8.25 9.70
C ALA A 158 17.95 -7.77 8.68
N GLN A 159 16.76 -8.37 8.67
CA GLN A 159 15.81 -8.24 7.56
C GLN A 159 14.39 -8.02 8.06
N LEU A 160 13.77 -9.04 8.68
CA LEU A 160 12.36 -8.99 9.09
C LEU A 160 12.08 -7.78 9.99
N HIS A 161 12.90 -7.60 11.02
CA HIS A 161 12.79 -6.47 11.93
C HIS A 161 12.89 -5.12 11.21
N ARG A 162 13.87 -4.93 10.32
CA ARG A 162 14.09 -3.66 9.62
C ARG A 162 12.91 -3.27 8.73
N ILE A 163 12.34 -4.27 8.04
CA ILE A 163 11.18 -4.08 7.17
C ILE A 163 9.95 -3.67 7.99
N LEU A 164 9.75 -4.26 9.18
CA LEU A 164 8.61 -3.99 10.05
C LEU A 164 8.77 -2.67 10.84
N ALA A 165 10.00 -2.26 11.15
CA ALA A 165 10.29 -0.98 11.79
C ALA A 165 9.82 0.21 10.94
N GLU A 166 9.90 0.08 9.61
CA GLU A 166 9.37 1.08 8.69
C GLU A 166 7.85 1.00 8.50
N ASN A 167 7.19 -0.03 9.05
CA ASN A 167 5.76 -0.34 8.87
C ASN A 167 5.03 -0.68 10.18
N PRO A 168 5.10 0.16 11.23
CA PRO A 168 4.52 -0.14 12.54
C PRO A 168 2.99 -0.29 12.52
N TRP A 169 2.32 0.23 11.49
CA TRP A 169 0.87 0.09 11.26
C TRP A 169 0.41 -1.38 11.20
N ILE A 170 1.34 -2.31 10.90
CA ILE A 170 1.04 -3.74 10.85
C ILE A 170 0.61 -4.28 12.23
N PHE A 171 1.08 -3.70 13.32
CA PHE A 171 0.67 -4.10 14.68
C PHE A 171 -0.57 -3.35 15.17
N GLY A 172 -1.06 -2.38 14.38
CA GLY A 172 -2.22 -1.54 14.67
C GLY A 172 -2.04 -0.16 14.02
N GLU A 173 -3.08 0.36 13.36
CA GLU A 173 -3.02 1.68 12.69
C GLU A 173 -2.63 2.79 13.66
N GLU A 174 -3.07 2.64 14.89
CA GLU A 174 -2.85 3.57 15.98
C GLU A 174 -1.38 3.69 16.42
N PHE A 175 -0.53 2.72 16.05
CA PHE A 175 0.90 2.72 16.34
C PHE A 175 1.71 3.38 15.23
N HIS A 176 1.07 3.76 14.11
CA HIS A 176 1.72 4.47 13.02
C HIS A 176 2.26 5.85 13.42
N LEU A 177 1.63 6.49 14.42
CA LEU A 177 1.99 7.82 14.93
C LEU A 177 2.77 7.77 16.25
N SER A 178 3.42 6.64 16.54
CA SER A 178 4.05 6.45 17.85
C SER A 178 5.08 7.54 18.14
N VAL A 179 4.86 8.26 19.25
CA VAL A 179 5.70 9.37 19.69
C VAL A 179 6.95 8.81 20.36
N ASP A 180 8.10 9.42 20.06
CA ASP A 180 9.38 9.08 20.68
C ASP A 180 9.41 9.45 22.17
N ASP A 181 9.25 8.45 23.05
CA ASP A 181 9.38 8.64 24.50
C ASP A 181 10.80 8.29 24.99
N MET A 182 11.61 9.31 25.26
CA MET A 182 12.99 9.15 25.72
C MET A 182 13.09 8.40 27.07
N SER A 183 12.10 8.54 27.95
CA SER A 183 12.11 7.91 29.27
C SER A 183 11.98 6.39 29.15
N LEU A 184 11.17 5.98 28.18
CA LEU A 184 10.86 4.61 27.82
C LEU A 184 12.05 3.91 27.16
N THR A 185 12.68 4.57 26.17
CA THR A 185 13.93 4.10 25.55
C THR A 185 15.01 3.78 26.58
N GLU A 186 15.14 4.62 27.62
CA GLU A 186 16.13 4.41 28.67
C GLU A 186 15.80 3.21 29.58
N VAL A 187 14.52 2.95 29.86
CA VAL A 187 14.11 1.75 30.62
C VAL A 187 14.42 0.49 29.82
N LEU A 188 14.12 0.47 28.52
CA LEU A 188 14.50 -0.68 27.70
C LEU A 188 16.02 -0.88 27.74
N ARG A 189 16.82 0.20 27.66
CA ARG A 189 18.29 0.11 27.61
C ARG A 189 18.86 -0.53 28.87
N LYS A 190 18.29 -0.15 30.02
CA LYS A 190 18.65 -0.71 31.33
C LYS A 190 18.33 -2.21 31.43
N HIS A 191 17.23 -2.66 30.83
CA HIS A 191 16.74 -4.05 30.93
C HIS A 191 17.09 -4.93 29.72
N LYS A 192 17.93 -4.42 28.81
CA LYS A 192 18.40 -5.06 27.57
C LYS A 192 18.85 -6.52 27.74
N ALA A 193 19.56 -6.83 28.82
CA ALA A 193 20.11 -8.17 29.05
C ALA A 193 19.03 -9.27 29.16
N LEU A 194 17.82 -8.92 29.58
CA LEU A 194 16.70 -9.86 29.74
C LEU A 194 16.03 -10.21 28.40
N LEU A 195 16.19 -9.34 27.39
CA LEU A 195 15.84 -9.61 25.99
C LEU A 195 16.99 -10.30 25.23
N GLY A 196 18.14 -10.51 25.88
CA GLY A 196 19.34 -11.12 25.32
C GLY A 196 20.46 -10.10 25.02
N GLU A 197 21.73 -10.53 25.11
CA GLU A 197 22.91 -9.65 25.09
C GLU A 197 23.09 -8.79 23.82
N ASN A 198 22.34 -9.08 22.75
CA ASN A 198 22.53 -8.51 21.41
C ASN A 198 21.41 -7.54 20.94
N VAL A 199 20.66 -6.95 21.87
CA VAL A 199 19.52 -6.03 21.61
C VAL A 199 20.02 -4.58 21.41
N VAL A 200 19.67 -3.85 20.34
CA VAL A 200 20.14 -2.46 20.15
C VAL A 200 18.96 -1.51 20.25
N ILE A 201 18.90 -0.73 21.32
CA ILE A 201 17.75 0.15 21.60
C ILE A 201 18.02 1.53 21.02
N ASP A 202 17.31 1.87 19.95
CA ASP A 202 17.44 3.17 19.28
C ASP A 202 16.39 4.20 19.71
N ALA A 203 16.76 5.46 19.49
CA ALA A 203 16.10 6.71 19.87
C ALA A 203 15.54 7.44 18.61
N PRO A 204 14.89 8.63 18.74
CA PRO A 204 13.92 9.22 17.82
C PRO A 204 14.27 9.22 16.32
N VAL A 205 13.35 8.77 15.47
CA VAL A 205 13.45 8.97 14.01
C VAL A 205 13.01 10.39 13.67
N LYS A 206 13.95 11.35 13.66
CA LYS A 206 13.83 12.55 12.83
C LYS A 206 14.75 12.42 11.62
N HIS A 207 14.12 12.15 10.48
CA HIS A 207 14.63 12.32 9.11
C HIS A 207 15.88 11.54 8.67
N VAL A 208 15.66 10.80 7.57
CA VAL A 208 16.54 10.56 6.41
C VAL A 208 18.03 10.30 6.71
N VAL A 209 18.37 9.01 6.60
CA VAL A 209 19.73 8.46 6.45
C VAL A 209 20.63 8.70 7.65
N GLN A 210 20.60 7.76 8.59
CA GLN A 210 21.80 7.36 9.33
C GLN A 210 21.67 5.93 9.83
N THR A 211 22.66 5.12 9.45
CA THR A 211 22.85 3.71 9.79
C THR A 211 23.24 3.59 11.27
N ARG A 212 22.36 3.03 12.12
CA ARG A 212 22.58 2.43 13.45
C ARG A 212 21.25 1.79 13.93
N GLY A 213 21.22 1.08 15.05
CA GLY A 213 21.10 -0.38 15.05
C GLY A 213 19.75 -0.91 15.56
N ILE A 214 19.60 -2.24 15.51
CA ILE A 214 18.36 -3.05 15.50
C ILE A 214 17.61 -3.09 16.85
N VAL A 215 16.37 -2.57 16.88
CA VAL A 215 15.44 -2.57 18.03
C VAL A 215 14.66 -3.90 18.14
N ASP A 216 13.96 -4.10 19.26
CA ASP A 216 12.70 -4.85 19.35
C ASP A 216 11.58 -3.81 19.12
N LEU A 217 10.52 -4.10 18.36
CA LEU A 217 9.58 -3.04 17.95
C LEU A 217 8.75 -2.57 19.14
N MET A 218 9.16 -1.46 19.74
CA MET A 218 8.38 -0.78 20.76
C MET A 218 7.60 0.36 20.13
N LEU A 219 6.29 0.34 20.33
CA LEU A 219 5.33 1.24 19.75
C LEU A 219 4.50 1.86 20.86
N SER A 220 4.40 3.18 20.88
CA SER A 220 3.68 3.90 21.92
C SER A 220 2.51 4.64 21.32
N ARG A 221 1.30 4.30 21.71
CA ARG A 221 0.13 5.10 21.36
C ARG A 221 -0.24 5.99 22.53
N GLN A 222 -0.35 7.29 22.26
CA GLN A 222 -1.09 8.20 23.13
C GLN A 222 -2.51 8.37 22.60
N THR A 223 -3.50 7.84 23.32
CA THR A 223 -4.91 7.95 22.91
C THR A 223 -5.43 9.33 23.34
N ARG A 224 -5.13 10.40 22.60
CA ARG A 224 -5.67 11.74 22.94
C ARG A 224 -6.96 12.05 22.18
N ARG A 225 -8.09 11.87 22.87
CA ARG A 225 -9.20 12.85 22.90
C ARG A 225 -9.80 12.87 24.31
N TYR A 226 -9.30 13.78 25.17
CA TYR A 226 -9.93 14.27 26.41
C TYR A 226 -9.74 13.56 27.77
N ARG A 227 -8.80 12.61 27.95
CA ARG A 227 -8.37 12.18 29.30
C ARG A 227 -6.83 12.13 29.40
N ALA A 228 -6.31 12.48 30.58
CA ALA A 228 -4.87 12.50 30.85
C ALA A 228 -4.24 11.09 31.01
N ASN A 229 -5.04 10.03 30.93
CA ASN A 229 -4.76 8.74 31.57
C ASN A 229 -4.78 7.49 30.65
N ASP A 230 -4.77 7.63 29.32
CA ASP A 230 -4.88 6.48 28.40
C ASP A 230 -3.64 6.31 27.52
N LEU A 231 -2.45 6.18 28.13
CA LEU A 231 -1.21 5.82 27.44
C LEU A 231 -1.10 4.30 27.32
N THR A 232 -0.81 3.80 26.11
CA THR A 232 -0.57 2.37 25.88
C THR A 232 0.76 2.16 25.18
N HIS A 233 1.65 1.40 25.83
CA HIS A 233 2.89 0.94 25.22
C HIS A 233 2.72 -0.49 24.74
N LEU A 234 3.00 -0.72 23.46
CA LEU A 234 3.12 -2.02 22.85
C LEU A 234 4.61 -2.34 22.69
N VAL A 235 5.05 -3.47 23.21
CA VAL A 235 6.39 -4.03 22.98
C VAL A 235 6.23 -5.30 22.16
N VAL A 236 6.92 -5.39 21.04
CA VAL A 236 6.87 -6.55 20.15
C VAL A 236 8.24 -7.20 20.08
N GLU A 237 8.32 -8.41 20.63
CA GLU A 237 9.42 -9.34 20.46
C GLU A 237 9.18 -10.18 19.21
N LEU A 238 10.07 -10.11 18.23
CA LEU A 238 10.00 -10.93 17.02
C LEU A 238 10.94 -12.12 17.15
N LYS A 239 10.48 -13.30 16.74
CA LYS A 239 11.33 -14.47 16.54
C LYS A 239 11.42 -14.81 15.05
N ALA A 240 12.54 -15.41 14.66
CA ALA A 240 12.69 -15.98 13.33
C ALA A 240 11.52 -16.94 13.02
N PRO A 241 10.99 -16.97 11.78
CA PRO A 241 9.86 -17.83 11.40
C PRO A 241 10.04 -19.32 11.70
N SER A 242 11.28 -19.79 11.79
CA SER A 242 11.61 -21.18 12.12
C SER A 242 11.56 -21.51 13.62
N VAL A 243 11.56 -20.51 14.49
CA VAL A 243 11.60 -20.67 15.96
C VAL A 243 10.18 -20.66 16.50
N LYS A 244 9.75 -21.74 17.14
CA LYS A 244 8.42 -21.79 17.75
C LYS A 244 8.43 -21.07 19.08
N ILE A 245 7.33 -20.38 19.40
CA ILE A 245 7.18 -19.75 20.71
C ILE A 245 6.80 -20.83 21.72
N ASP A 246 7.68 -21.12 22.67
CA ASP A 246 7.43 -22.11 23.72
C ASP A 246 7.93 -21.59 25.09
N ARG A 247 8.30 -22.48 26.01
CA ARG A 247 8.66 -22.15 27.39
C ARG A 247 9.66 -20.99 27.50
N ASP A 248 10.75 -21.05 26.73
CA ASP A 248 11.89 -20.15 26.91
C ASP A 248 11.56 -18.75 26.42
N GLU A 249 10.91 -18.63 25.25
CA GLU A 249 10.48 -17.35 24.68
C GLU A 249 9.40 -16.69 25.55
N ILE A 250 8.48 -17.48 26.11
CA ILE A 250 7.45 -16.98 27.03
C ILE A 250 8.08 -16.48 28.33
N SER A 251 8.98 -17.27 28.91
CA SER A 251 9.68 -16.86 30.13
C SER A 251 10.50 -15.58 29.90
N GLN A 252 11.11 -15.45 28.72
CA GLN A 252 11.89 -14.27 28.35
C GLN A 252 11.03 -13.01 28.37
N ILE A 253 9.89 -13.02 27.66
CA ILE A 253 9.00 -11.85 27.59
C ILE A 253 8.29 -11.57 28.93
N GLU A 254 7.99 -12.59 29.73
CA GLU A 254 7.45 -12.44 31.10
C GLU A 254 8.47 -11.74 32.02
N CYS A 255 9.73 -12.18 32.03
CA CYS A 255 10.80 -11.56 32.82
C CYS A 255 11.04 -10.11 32.41
N TYR A 256 10.96 -9.85 31.11
CA TYR A 256 11.10 -8.51 30.58
C TYR A 256 9.95 -7.59 30.99
N ALA A 257 8.70 -8.05 30.81
CA ALA A 257 7.51 -7.30 31.21
C ALA A 257 7.55 -6.94 32.70
N ALA A 258 7.94 -7.89 33.56
CA ALA A 258 8.09 -7.65 34.99
C ALA A 258 9.14 -6.58 35.31
N SER A 259 10.24 -6.54 34.55
CA SER A 259 11.34 -5.61 34.79
C SER A 259 11.01 -4.18 34.34
N VAL A 260 10.40 -4.04 33.16
CA VAL A 260 9.98 -2.73 32.62
C VAL A 260 8.90 -2.09 33.49
N THR A 261 7.94 -2.89 33.95
CA THR A 261 6.81 -2.38 34.76
C THR A 261 7.20 -2.05 36.20
N ALA A 262 8.30 -2.63 36.70
CA ALA A 262 8.85 -2.30 38.02
C ALA A 262 9.71 -1.02 38.05
N ASP A 263 10.08 -0.47 36.88
CA ASP A 263 10.92 0.72 36.79
C ASP A 263 10.24 1.93 37.45
N GLU A 264 11.04 2.70 38.20
CA GLU A 264 10.54 3.81 39.02
C GLU A 264 9.89 4.93 38.22
N ARG A 265 10.28 5.09 36.94
CA ARG A 265 9.73 6.14 36.05
C ARG A 265 8.27 5.93 35.70
N PHE A 266 7.79 4.69 35.77
CA PHE A 266 6.41 4.32 35.44
C PHE A 266 5.56 4.01 36.68
N ARG A 267 6.10 4.20 37.89
CA ARG A 267 5.33 4.04 39.13
C ARG A 267 4.29 5.14 39.26
N ASN A 268 3.05 4.74 39.56
CA ASN A 268 1.90 5.63 39.75
C ASN A 268 1.51 6.45 38.51
N VAL A 269 1.94 6.02 37.31
CA VAL A 269 1.46 6.58 36.04
C VAL A 269 0.43 5.63 35.47
N ASP A 270 -0.69 6.17 34.97
CA ASP A 270 -1.77 5.38 34.35
C ASP A 270 -1.36 4.97 32.92
N VAL A 271 -0.60 3.87 32.86
CA VAL A 271 0.01 3.34 31.62
C VAL A 271 -0.33 1.87 31.47
N ASN A 272 -0.92 1.53 30.33
CA ASN A 272 -1.18 0.16 29.93
C ASN A 272 -0.03 -0.40 29.11
N TRP A 273 0.44 -1.58 29.47
CA TRP A 273 1.51 -2.30 28.79
C TRP A 273 0.97 -3.52 28.07
N VAL A 274 1.31 -3.64 26.80
CA VAL A 274 0.98 -4.77 25.96
C VAL A 274 2.28 -5.34 25.42
N PHE A 275 2.54 -6.60 25.67
CA PHE A 275 3.72 -7.31 25.20
C PHE A 275 3.29 -8.38 24.22
N TRP A 276 3.83 -8.36 23.01
CA TRP A 276 3.60 -9.39 21.99
C TRP A 276 4.90 -10.14 21.75
N VAL A 277 4.82 -11.47 21.72
CA VAL A 277 5.86 -12.31 21.11
C VAL A 277 5.29 -12.92 19.85
N ILE A 278 6.03 -12.80 18.73
CA ILE A 278 5.53 -13.15 17.39
C ILE A 278 6.47 -14.13 16.68
N SER A 279 5.89 -15.19 16.13
CA SER A 279 6.57 -16.15 15.24
C SER A 279 5.56 -16.83 14.30
N ASP A 280 5.98 -17.82 13.50
CA ASP A 280 5.05 -18.55 12.63
C ASP A 280 4.21 -19.59 13.37
N ASP A 281 4.75 -20.22 14.41
CA ASP A 281 4.11 -21.34 15.10
C ASP A 281 4.40 -21.32 16.61
N ILE A 282 3.57 -22.06 17.35
CA ILE A 282 3.52 -22.10 18.80
C ILE A 282 3.80 -23.54 19.26
N GLY A 283 4.73 -23.69 20.20
CA GLY A 283 5.08 -24.95 20.82
C GLY A 283 3.98 -25.49 21.75
N PRO A 284 4.13 -26.73 22.26
CA PRO A 284 3.13 -27.35 23.13
C PRO A 284 2.88 -26.59 24.44
N VAL A 285 3.92 -26.05 25.09
CA VAL A 285 3.77 -25.28 26.35
C VAL A 285 3.10 -23.94 26.05
N GLY A 286 3.48 -23.28 24.95
CA GLY A 286 2.80 -22.07 24.49
C GLY A 286 1.31 -22.28 24.24
N LYS A 287 0.94 -23.33 23.50
CA LYS A 287 -0.47 -23.71 23.27
C LYS A 287 -1.21 -24.00 24.57
N PHE A 288 -0.56 -24.70 25.51
CA PHE A 288 -1.13 -24.97 26.83
C PHE A 288 -1.40 -23.67 27.62
N LYS A 289 -0.46 -22.72 27.63
CA LYS A 289 -0.62 -21.42 28.32
C LYS A 289 -1.71 -20.55 27.69
N ILE A 290 -1.84 -20.53 26.37
CA ILE A 290 -2.92 -19.79 25.67
C ILE A 290 -4.29 -20.35 26.05
N GLY A 291 -4.41 -21.68 26.15
CA GLY A 291 -5.64 -22.34 26.52
C GLY A 291 -6.79 -21.96 25.58
N ARG A 292 -7.84 -21.32 26.13
CA ARG A 292 -9.03 -20.89 25.37
C ARG A 292 -8.87 -19.55 24.65
N ASN A 293 -7.80 -18.82 24.92
CA ASN A 293 -7.56 -17.48 24.38
C ASN A 293 -6.94 -17.53 22.98
N THR A 294 -7.27 -18.52 22.14
CA THR A 294 -6.59 -18.74 20.85
C THR A 294 -6.75 -17.57 19.88
N SER A 295 -7.86 -16.85 19.92
CA SER A 295 -8.09 -15.66 19.09
C SER A 295 -7.25 -14.46 19.50
N THR A 296 -7.06 -14.25 20.81
CA THR A 296 -6.30 -13.10 21.33
C THR A 296 -4.82 -13.43 21.48
N GLY A 297 -4.48 -14.68 21.78
CA GLY A 297 -3.13 -15.10 22.13
C GLY A 297 -2.75 -14.81 23.58
N LEU A 298 -3.69 -14.37 24.42
CA LEU A 298 -3.41 -13.91 25.78
C LEU A 298 -2.89 -15.04 26.67
N VAL A 299 -1.71 -14.85 27.24
CA VAL A 299 -1.06 -15.80 28.17
C VAL A 299 -0.85 -15.26 29.58
N HIS A 300 -0.80 -13.94 29.73
CA HIS A 300 -0.69 -13.28 31.04
C HIS A 300 -1.45 -11.97 31.05
N GLN A 301 -2.17 -11.68 32.14
CA GLN A 301 -2.87 -10.42 32.34
C GLN A 301 -2.86 -10.03 33.82
N ASN A 302 -2.38 -8.82 34.09
CA ASN A 302 -2.49 -8.11 35.37
C ASN A 302 -3.13 -6.73 35.12
N ASP A 303 -3.35 -5.93 36.17
CA ASP A 303 -4.07 -4.64 36.13
C ASP A 303 -3.72 -3.76 34.93
N ASN A 304 -2.43 -3.49 34.69
CA ASN A 304 -1.96 -2.63 33.61
C ASN A 304 -0.98 -3.32 32.65
N VAL A 305 -0.92 -4.65 32.66
CA VAL A 305 0.03 -5.44 31.83
C VAL A 305 -0.70 -6.61 31.18
N SER A 306 -0.50 -6.79 29.88
CA SER A 306 -0.95 -7.98 29.16
C SER A 306 0.17 -8.52 28.27
N ILE A 307 0.30 -9.85 28.22
CA ILE A 307 1.27 -10.55 27.37
C ILE A 307 0.52 -11.48 26.44
N HIS A 308 0.82 -11.39 25.15
CA HIS A 308 0.16 -12.13 24.08
C HIS A 308 1.20 -12.87 23.23
N ILE A 309 0.85 -14.08 22.84
CA ILE A 309 1.54 -14.85 21.80
C ILE A 309 0.75 -14.66 20.51
N LYS A 310 1.40 -14.14 19.47
CA LYS A 310 0.78 -13.97 18.16
C LYS A 310 1.50 -14.80 17.11
N THR A 311 0.76 -15.34 16.14
CA THR A 311 1.40 -15.88 14.93
C THR A 311 1.43 -14.86 13.80
N TRP A 312 2.40 -14.98 12.90
CA TRP A 312 2.39 -14.19 11.65
C TRP A 312 1.11 -14.38 10.85
N GLY A 313 0.53 -15.59 10.88
CA GLY A 313 -0.78 -15.85 10.29
C GLY A 313 -1.88 -14.97 10.89
N GLN A 314 -1.95 -14.85 12.23
CA GLN A 314 -2.91 -13.98 12.91
C GLN A 314 -2.69 -12.51 12.57
N VAL A 315 -1.44 -12.03 12.62
CA VAL A 315 -1.12 -10.63 12.32
C VAL A 315 -1.50 -10.28 10.89
N LEU A 316 -1.18 -11.14 9.92
CA LEU A 316 -1.52 -10.91 8.52
C LEU A 316 -3.04 -10.95 8.29
N ASP A 317 -3.74 -11.89 8.92
CA ASP A 317 -5.20 -11.99 8.81
C ASP A 317 -5.90 -10.74 9.37
N ASP A 318 -5.50 -10.27 10.55
CA ASP A 318 -6.01 -9.04 11.17
C ASP A 318 -5.80 -7.81 10.25
N ASN A 319 -4.66 -7.75 9.54
CA ASN A 319 -4.38 -6.68 8.59
C ASN A 319 -5.19 -6.82 7.29
N ARG A 320 -5.37 -8.04 6.78
CA ARG A 320 -6.21 -8.28 5.60
C ARG A 320 -7.65 -7.91 5.88
N ALA A 321 -8.20 -8.30 7.03
CA ALA A 321 -9.54 -7.91 7.43
C ALA A 321 -9.71 -6.37 7.46
N ARG A 322 -8.72 -5.64 8.01
CA ARG A 322 -8.71 -4.18 7.98
C ARG A 322 -8.66 -3.60 6.57
N MET A 323 -7.93 -4.24 5.65
CA MET A 323 -7.73 -3.77 4.29
C MET A 323 -8.79 -4.29 3.30
N GLN A 324 -9.61 -5.26 3.68
CA GLN A 324 -10.55 -5.97 2.81
C GLN A 324 -11.49 -5.00 2.09
N PHE A 325 -12.08 -4.06 2.83
CA PHE A 325 -12.95 -3.02 2.25
C PHE A 325 -12.29 -2.24 1.12
N PHE A 326 -11.00 -1.90 1.27
CA PHE A 326 -10.27 -1.17 0.26
C PHE A 326 -9.85 -2.06 -0.91
N GLN A 327 -9.48 -3.31 -0.65
CA GLN A 327 -9.13 -4.27 -1.68
C GLN A 327 -10.31 -4.53 -2.63
N GLU A 328 -11.52 -4.71 -2.07
CA GLU A 328 -12.76 -4.89 -2.82
C GLU A 328 -13.09 -3.64 -3.66
N ARG A 329 -12.95 -2.43 -3.08
CA ARG A 329 -13.26 -1.17 -3.78
C ARG A 329 -12.24 -0.77 -4.84
N LEU A 330 -10.96 -1.08 -4.64
CA LEU A 330 -9.91 -0.81 -5.62
C LEU A 330 -9.88 -1.83 -6.75
N ALA A 331 -10.72 -2.88 -6.70
CA ALA A 331 -10.64 -4.06 -7.57
C ALA A 331 -9.18 -4.58 -7.66
N TYR A 332 -8.45 -4.48 -6.55
CA TYR A 332 -7.01 -4.71 -6.55
C TYR A 332 -6.74 -6.19 -6.71
N GLN A 333 -6.28 -6.59 -7.90
CA GLN A 333 -5.79 -7.94 -8.14
C GLN A 333 -4.34 -8.03 -7.66
N ALA A 334 -4.15 -8.72 -6.54
CA ALA A 334 -2.84 -8.98 -5.98
C ALA A 334 -2.04 -9.89 -6.93
N ASN A 335 -1.02 -9.34 -7.58
CA ASN A 335 -0.02 -10.14 -8.28
C ASN A 335 1.20 -10.34 -7.37
N LYS A 336 1.47 -11.60 -7.00
CA LYS A 336 2.60 -12.00 -6.14
C LYS A 336 3.94 -11.47 -6.66
N GLY A 337 4.15 -11.46 -7.98
CA GLY A 337 5.38 -10.94 -8.59
C GLY A 337 5.52 -9.44 -8.45
N ALA A 338 4.42 -8.69 -8.62
CA ALA A 338 4.41 -7.25 -8.41
C ALA A 338 4.63 -6.88 -6.94
N ALA A 339 4.09 -7.69 -6.00
CA ALA A 339 4.28 -7.50 -4.56
C ALA A 339 5.72 -7.77 -4.11
N LEU A 340 6.32 -8.88 -4.58
CA LEU A 340 7.73 -9.20 -4.32
C LEU A 340 8.67 -8.17 -4.95
N LYS A 341 8.40 -7.73 -6.19
CA LYS A 341 9.17 -6.66 -6.86
C LYS A 341 9.12 -5.38 -6.05
N HIS A 342 7.93 -4.97 -5.59
CA HIS A 342 7.75 -3.79 -4.76
C HIS A 342 8.53 -3.88 -3.44
N LEU A 343 8.50 -5.02 -2.75
CA LEU A 343 9.31 -5.21 -1.54
C LEU A 343 10.80 -5.17 -1.83
N HIS A 344 11.25 -5.84 -2.90
CA HIS A 344 12.65 -5.86 -3.28
C HIS A 344 13.16 -4.47 -3.64
N GLU A 345 12.42 -3.69 -4.43
CA GLU A 345 12.81 -2.32 -4.79
C GLU A 345 12.88 -1.40 -3.57
N ARG A 346 11.88 -1.48 -2.69
CA ARG A 346 11.77 -0.59 -1.52
C ARG A 346 12.75 -0.93 -0.40
N TYR A 347 13.02 -2.22 -0.18
CA TYR A 347 13.86 -2.72 0.92
C TYR A 347 15.09 -3.47 0.39
N SER A 348 15.59 -3.10 -0.79
CA SER A 348 16.70 -3.78 -1.49
C SER A 348 17.93 -3.97 -0.61
N SER A 349 18.28 -2.94 0.18
CA SER A 349 19.40 -2.97 1.13
C SER A 349 19.26 -4.00 2.25
N TYR A 350 18.05 -4.51 2.51
CA TYR A 350 17.77 -5.51 3.55
C TYR A 350 17.46 -6.89 2.98
N LEU A 351 16.88 -6.94 1.77
CA LEU A 351 16.40 -8.17 1.14
C LEU A 351 17.40 -8.80 0.16
N GLU A 352 18.60 -8.25 0.02
CA GLU A 352 19.67 -8.85 -0.77
C GLU A 352 19.98 -10.29 -0.28
N GLY A 353 19.88 -11.26 -1.18
CA GLY A 353 20.04 -12.69 -0.88
C GLY A 353 18.85 -13.37 -0.18
N VAL A 354 17.73 -12.68 0.05
CA VAL A 354 16.48 -13.30 0.54
C VAL A 354 15.58 -13.70 -0.62
N ILE A 355 15.52 -12.88 -1.66
CA ILE A 355 14.70 -13.08 -2.84
C ILE A 355 15.64 -13.29 -4.02
N ASP A 356 15.70 -14.51 -4.55
CA ASP A 356 16.45 -14.79 -5.78
C ASP A 356 15.55 -14.57 -7.01
N PRO A 357 16.11 -14.32 -8.20
CA PRO A 357 15.33 -14.20 -9.43
C PRO A 357 14.44 -15.42 -9.74
N VAL A 358 14.79 -16.58 -9.18
CA VAL A 358 14.03 -17.85 -9.29
C VAL A 358 12.79 -17.87 -8.38
N ASP A 359 12.78 -17.07 -7.31
CA ASP A 359 11.63 -16.94 -6.40
C ASP A 359 10.60 -15.91 -6.90
N MET A 360 10.97 -15.12 -7.92
CA MET A 360 10.05 -14.21 -8.60
C MET A 360 9.21 -15.02 -9.58
N PRO A 361 7.86 -14.94 -9.52
CA PRO A 361 7.02 -15.69 -10.44
C PRO A 361 7.33 -15.29 -11.89
N SER A 362 7.43 -16.29 -12.76
CA SER A 362 7.69 -16.06 -14.17
C SER A 362 6.47 -15.39 -14.82
N GLN A 363 6.65 -14.70 -15.96
CA GLN A 363 5.51 -14.15 -16.72
C GLN A 363 4.47 -15.23 -17.10
N ALA A 364 4.86 -16.51 -17.09
CA ALA A 364 3.97 -17.65 -17.36
C ALA A 364 3.11 -18.06 -16.14
N ASP A 365 3.54 -17.76 -14.92
CA ASP A 365 2.80 -18.06 -13.68
C ASP A 365 1.71 -17.00 -13.40
N ALA A 366 1.91 -15.77 -13.87
CA ALA A 366 0.93 -14.69 -13.77
C ALA A 366 -0.30 -14.91 -14.68
N SER A 367 -0.14 -15.61 -15.82
CA SER A 367 -1.24 -15.91 -16.74
C SER A 367 -2.09 -17.10 -16.28
N THR A 368 -1.47 -18.11 -15.65
CA THR A 368 -2.18 -19.30 -15.14
C THR A 368 -3.05 -18.98 -13.92
N ALA A 369 -2.63 -18.06 -13.04
CA ALA A 369 -3.45 -17.59 -11.94
C ALA A 369 -4.71 -16.83 -12.41
N ALA A 370 -4.59 -16.02 -13.48
CA ALA A 370 -5.72 -15.29 -14.05
C ALA A 370 -6.76 -16.22 -14.71
N LEU A 371 -6.29 -17.28 -15.39
CA LEU A 371 -7.14 -18.27 -16.07
C LEU A 371 -7.92 -19.18 -15.11
N GLN A 372 -7.38 -19.48 -13.92
CA GLN A 372 -8.09 -20.31 -12.93
C GLN A 372 -9.20 -19.54 -12.19
N THR A 373 -9.08 -18.21 -12.06
CA THR A 373 -10.11 -17.35 -11.46
C THR A 373 -11.32 -17.09 -12.36
N GLU A 374 -11.16 -17.07 -13.69
CA GLU A 374 -12.32 -16.95 -14.60
C GLU A 374 -13.22 -18.19 -14.58
N ALA A 375 -12.66 -19.38 -14.33
CA ALA A 375 -13.42 -20.62 -14.24
C ALA A 375 -14.30 -20.71 -12.97
N ALA A 376 -13.99 -19.93 -11.92
CA ALA A 376 -14.71 -19.98 -10.65
C ALA A 376 -15.90 -19.00 -10.54
N VAL A 377 -16.12 -18.13 -11.54
CA VAL A 377 -17.15 -17.07 -11.51
C VAL A 377 -18.36 -17.36 -12.42
N SER A 378 -18.47 -18.58 -12.95
CA SER A 378 -19.71 -19.01 -13.65
C SER A 378 -20.61 -19.79 -12.70
N PRO A 379 -21.75 -19.24 -12.24
CA PRO A 379 -22.75 -20.04 -11.54
C PRO A 379 -23.65 -20.77 -12.57
N GLU A 380 -23.87 -22.06 -12.34
CA GLU A 380 -25.10 -22.75 -12.78
C GLU A 380 -26.31 -22.26 -11.97
#